data_AF-I3RPP1-F1
#
_entry.id   AF-I3RPP1-F1
#
_cell.length_a   1.000
_cell.length_b   1.000
_cell.length_c   1.000
_cell.angle_alpha   90.00
_cell.angle_beta   90.00
_cell.angle_gamma   90.00
#
_symmetry.space_group_name_H-M   'P 1'
#
loop_
_entity.id
_entity.type
_entity.pdbx_description
1 polymer ?
#
loop_
_entity_poly.entity_id
_entity_poly.type
_entity_poly.pdbx_seq_one_letter_code
_entity_poly.pdbx_strand_id
1 'polypeptide(L)'
;ASAGWQLDENDERNAELLKSLPEELHDVPAGSLTATPVFDGATNEEIAGLLRSSRPNRDGDVMVDADGKAKLLDGRSGEPFPYPVSVGYMYMLKLHHLVDEKIHARSTGPYSMITQQPLGGKAQFGGQRFGEME
;
A
#
# COMPACT_ATOMS: atom_id res chain seq x y z
N ALA A 1 3.74 -9.09 8.99
CA ALA A 1 4.90 -8.18 9.15
C ALA A 1 4.71 -7.19 10.29
N SER A 2 3.72 -6.27 10.27
CA SER A 2 3.60 -5.25 11.34
C SER A 2 3.42 -5.84 12.75
N ALA A 3 2.61 -6.89 12.91
CA ALA A 3 2.43 -7.57 14.19
C ALA A 3 3.62 -8.45 14.62
N GLY A 4 4.56 -8.76 13.70
CA GLY A 4 5.54 -9.83 13.91
C GLY A 4 4.90 -11.23 13.84
N TRP A 5 5.71 -12.26 14.05
CA TRP A 5 5.27 -13.66 14.09
C TRP A 5 6.13 -14.43 15.08
N GLN A 6 5.58 -15.55 15.55
CA GLN A 6 6.28 -16.49 16.40
C GLN A 6 5.91 -17.89 15.96
N LEU A 7 6.88 -18.64 15.46
CA LEU A 7 6.68 -20.03 15.06
C LEU A 7 6.63 -20.91 16.30
N ASP A 8 5.58 -21.71 16.41
CA ASP A 8 5.53 -22.81 17.38
C ASP A 8 6.30 -24.00 16.79
N GLU A 9 7.36 -24.42 17.49
CA GLU A 9 8.19 -25.58 17.14
C GLU A 9 7.43 -26.90 17.23
N ASN A 10 6.30 -26.93 17.95
CA ASN A 10 5.49 -28.12 18.16
C ASN A 10 4.35 -28.29 17.15
N ASP A 11 4.08 -27.29 16.30
CA ASP A 11 3.05 -27.41 15.26
C ASP A 11 3.62 -28.12 14.02
N GLU A 12 3.07 -29.29 13.69
CA GLU A 12 3.46 -30.09 12.52
C GLU A 12 3.34 -29.30 11.20
N ARG A 13 2.44 -28.30 11.14
CA ARG A 13 2.26 -27.45 9.95
C ARG A 13 3.43 -26.51 9.71
N ASN A 14 4.21 -26.22 10.75
CA ASN A 14 5.40 -25.38 10.66
C ASN A 14 6.67 -26.21 10.39
N ALA A 15 6.60 -27.54 10.39
CA ALA A 15 7.78 -28.41 10.30
C ALA A 15 8.58 -28.25 8.99
N GLU A 16 7.93 -27.90 7.89
CA GLU A 16 8.62 -27.57 6.63
C GLU A 16 9.23 -26.17 6.67
N LEU A 17 8.51 -25.22 7.26
CA LEU A 17 8.94 -23.82 7.40
C LEU A 17 10.16 -23.67 8.33
N LEU A 18 10.18 -24.42 9.44
CA LEU A 18 11.29 -24.47 10.40
C LEU A 18 12.57 -25.08 9.79
N LYS A 19 12.47 -25.82 8.68
CA LYS A 19 13.63 -26.36 7.97
C LYS A 19 14.17 -25.37 6.93
N SER A 20 13.30 -24.56 6.34
CA SER A 20 13.68 -23.60 5.30
C SER A 20 14.19 -22.28 5.87
N LEU A 21 13.58 -21.81 6.97
CA LEU A 21 13.92 -20.54 7.59
C LEU A 21 15.14 -20.67 8.53
N PRO A 22 16.01 -19.64 8.57
CA PRO A 22 17.01 -19.51 9.62
C PRO A 22 16.36 -19.37 11.01
N GLU A 23 17.03 -19.90 12.04
CA GLU A 23 16.56 -19.83 13.45
C GLU A 23 16.26 -18.40 13.92
N GLU A 24 16.99 -17.42 13.38
CA GLU A 24 16.81 -15.98 13.67
C GLU A 24 15.43 -15.45 13.26
N LEU A 25 14.75 -16.10 12.31
CA LEU A 25 13.43 -15.69 11.82
C LEU A 25 12.27 -16.44 12.49
N HIS A 26 12.54 -17.30 13.47
CA HIS A 26 11.49 -18.04 14.18
C HIS A 26 10.65 -17.15 15.10
N ASP A 27 11.27 -16.16 15.75
CA ASP A 27 10.60 -15.13 16.55
C ASP A 27 11.00 -13.75 16.06
N VAL A 28 10.05 -13.06 15.43
CA VAL A 28 10.26 -11.70 14.92
C VAL A 28 9.30 -10.74 15.63
N PRO A 29 9.81 -9.69 16.29
CA PRO A 29 8.96 -8.72 16.97
C PRO A 29 8.16 -7.86 15.99
N ALA A 30 7.09 -7.26 16.50
CA ALA A 30 6.29 -6.28 15.76
C ALA A 30 7.15 -5.11 15.24
N GLY A 31 6.83 -4.62 14.05
CA GLY A 31 7.52 -3.48 13.43
C GLY A 31 8.93 -3.77 12.89
N SER A 32 9.35 -5.04 12.86
CA SER A 32 10.66 -5.42 12.32
C SER A 32 10.76 -5.13 10.82
N LEU A 33 11.93 -4.65 10.40
CA LEU A 33 12.24 -4.46 8.99
C LEU A 33 12.53 -5.80 8.33
N THR A 34 11.97 -6.00 7.14
CA THR A 34 12.15 -7.21 6.34
C THR A 34 12.74 -6.84 4.99
N ALA A 35 13.59 -7.69 4.43
CA ALA A 35 14.15 -7.53 3.10
C ALA A 35 13.91 -8.81 2.28
N THR A 36 13.40 -8.65 1.06
CA THR A 36 13.24 -9.72 0.09
C THR A 36 14.06 -9.37 -1.15
N PRO A 37 15.17 -10.09 -1.43
CA PRO A 37 15.93 -9.92 -2.66
C PRO A 37 15.08 -10.10 -3.92
N VAL A 38 15.51 -9.51 -5.03
CA VAL A 38 14.74 -9.51 -6.29
C VAL A 38 14.61 -10.92 -6.90
N PHE A 39 15.65 -11.75 -6.79
CA PHE A 39 15.73 -13.06 -7.44
C PHE A 39 15.65 -14.26 -6.48
N ASP A 40 15.70 -13.99 -5.17
CA ASP A 40 15.68 -15.00 -4.11
C ASP A 40 14.84 -14.45 -2.95
N GLY A 41 13.55 -14.26 -3.22
CA GLY A 41 12.59 -13.67 -2.29
C GLY A 41 11.79 -14.74 -1.56
N ALA A 42 10.96 -14.29 -0.61
CA ALA A 42 10.05 -15.17 0.10
C ALA A 42 9.05 -15.85 -0.85
N THR A 43 8.90 -17.17 -0.69
CA THR A 43 7.94 -17.99 -1.42
C THR A 43 6.52 -17.81 -0.87
N ASN A 44 5.50 -18.20 -1.65
CA ASN A 44 4.10 -18.05 -1.22
C ASN A 44 3.78 -18.93 -0.01
N GLU A 45 4.37 -20.12 0.05
CA GLU A 45 4.24 -21.09 1.13
C GLU A 45 4.84 -20.54 2.43
N GLU A 46 6.02 -19.90 2.34
CA GLU A 46 6.63 -19.21 3.47
C GLU A 46 5.76 -18.05 3.96
N ILE A 47 5.25 -17.22 3.06
CA ILE A 47 4.37 -16.09 3.42
C ILE A 47 3.10 -16.58 4.11
N ALA A 48 2.44 -17.61 3.57
CA ALA A 48 1.22 -18.17 4.15
C ALA A 48 1.48 -18.82 5.54
N GLY A 49 2.61 -19.51 5.69
CA GLY A 49 3.04 -20.08 6.97
C GLY A 49 3.33 -19.01 8.02
N LEU A 50 4.02 -17.93 7.64
CA LEU A 50 4.30 -16.79 8.51
C LEU A 50 3.03 -16.02 8.90
N LEU A 51 2.07 -15.86 7.99
CA LEU A 51 0.78 -15.22 8.28
C LEU A 51 -0.04 -16.02 9.31
N ARG A 52 -0.03 -17.35 9.19
CA ARG A 52 -0.70 -18.24 10.16
C ARG A 52 -0.14 -18.09 11.58
N SER A 53 1.16 -17.85 11.68
CA SER A 53 1.88 -17.70 12.95
C SER A 53 2.01 -16.22 13.39
N SER A 54 1.15 -15.35 12.86
CA SER A 54 1.12 -13.94 13.25
C SER A 54 0.86 -13.78 14.75
N ARG A 55 1.57 -12.85 15.38
CA ARG A 55 1.34 -12.53 16.79
C ARG A 55 -0.03 -11.89 17.02
N PRO A 56 -0.65 -12.14 18.18
CA PRO A 56 -1.87 -11.45 18.56
C PRO A 56 -1.61 -9.97 18.87
N ASN A 57 -2.67 -9.17 18.83
CA ASN A 57 -2.63 -7.79 19.27
C ASN A 57 -2.54 -7.71 20.83
N ARG A 58 -2.54 -6.49 21.37
CA ARG A 58 -2.52 -6.24 22.83
C ARG A 58 -3.62 -6.99 23.60
N ASP A 59 -4.77 -7.17 22.96
CA ASP A 59 -5.97 -7.72 23.58
C ASP A 59 -6.04 -9.26 23.43
N GLY A 60 -5.04 -9.87 22.77
CA GLY A 60 -4.93 -11.32 22.59
C GLY A 60 -5.52 -11.84 21.28
N ASP A 61 -6.04 -10.97 20.42
CA ASP A 61 -6.73 -11.37 19.19
C ASP A 61 -5.79 -11.43 17.99
N VAL A 62 -5.93 -12.47 17.18
CA VAL A 62 -5.31 -12.58 15.86
C VAL A 62 -6.30 -12.05 14.82
N MET A 63 -5.96 -10.92 14.21
CA MET A 63 -6.90 -10.16 13.36
C MET A 63 -6.97 -10.66 11.92
N VAL A 64 -5.95 -11.39 11.46
CA VAL A 64 -5.78 -11.78 10.05
C VAL A 64 -5.66 -13.30 9.97
N ASP A 65 -6.34 -13.90 9.01
CA ASP A 65 -6.26 -15.34 8.73
C ASP A 65 -5.00 -15.72 7.94
N ALA A 66 -4.82 -17.02 7.69
CA ALA A 66 -3.70 -17.53 6.91
C ALA A 66 -3.71 -17.06 5.44
N ASP A 67 -4.85 -16.59 4.92
CA ASP A 67 -5.00 -16.05 3.56
C ASP A 67 -4.70 -14.53 3.51
N GLY A 68 -4.33 -13.92 4.64
CA GLY A 68 -4.05 -12.48 4.72
C GLY A 68 -5.32 -11.61 4.76
N LYS A 69 -6.48 -12.18 5.13
CA LYS A 69 -7.77 -11.48 5.17
C LYS A 69 -8.26 -11.28 6.59
N ALA A 70 -9.07 -10.25 6.78
CA ALA A 70 -9.70 -9.91 8.04
C ALA A 70 -11.18 -9.55 7.84
N LYS A 71 -11.99 -9.71 8.90
CA LYS A 71 -13.38 -9.23 8.90
C LYS A 71 -13.41 -7.74 9.19
N LEU A 72 -13.80 -6.95 8.20
CA LEU A 72 -13.94 -5.50 8.34
C LEU A 72 -15.36 -5.11 8.74
N LEU A 73 -15.48 -3.93 9.36
CA LEU A 73 -16.75 -3.26 9.65
C LEU A 73 -16.88 -2.05 8.72
N ASP A 74 -18.08 -1.81 8.21
CA ASP A 74 -18.36 -0.58 7.47
C ASP A 74 -18.42 0.61 8.43
N GLY A 75 -17.52 1.58 8.26
CA GLY A 75 -17.46 2.78 9.11
C GLY A 75 -18.64 3.74 8.96
N ARG A 76 -19.51 3.55 7.95
CA ARG A 76 -20.73 4.36 7.80
C ARG A 76 -21.95 3.74 8.49
N SER A 77 -22.16 2.43 8.34
CA SER A 77 -23.33 1.73 8.90
C SER A 77 -23.06 1.03 10.24
N GLY A 78 -21.83 0.59 10.49
CA GLY A 78 -21.44 -0.23 11.64
C GLY A 78 -21.58 -1.74 11.40
N GLU A 79 -22.17 -2.17 10.29
CA GLU A 79 -22.37 -3.58 9.98
C GLU A 79 -21.08 -4.25 9.46
N PRO A 80 -20.88 -5.55 9.73
CA PRO A 80 -19.77 -6.29 9.17
C PRO A 80 -19.91 -6.51 7.66
N PHE A 81 -18.79 -6.45 6.94
CA PHE A 81 -18.78 -6.89 5.55
C PHE A 81 -19.12 -8.39 5.45
N PRO A 82 -19.85 -8.81 4.40
CA PRO A 82 -20.30 -10.19 4.25
C PRO A 82 -19.14 -11.18 4.00
N TYR A 83 -18.01 -10.69 3.50
CA TYR A 83 -16.82 -11.50 3.19
C TYR A 83 -15.56 -10.89 3.79
N PRO A 84 -14.56 -11.71 4.15
CA PRO A 84 -13.29 -11.22 4.66
C PRO A 84 -12.52 -10.50 3.54
N VAL A 85 -11.82 -9.43 3.90
CA VAL A 85 -11.11 -8.53 2.98
C VAL A 85 -9.61 -8.63 3.25
N SER A 86 -8.80 -8.68 2.19
CA SER A 86 -7.34 -8.66 2.31
C SER A 86 -6.87 -7.34 2.90
N VAL A 87 -6.14 -7.41 4.00
CA VAL A 87 -5.61 -6.25 4.72
C VAL A 87 -4.13 -6.42 4.97
N GLY A 88 -3.39 -5.32 4.98
CA GLY A 88 -1.95 -5.37 5.18
C GLY A 88 -1.32 -3.99 5.15
N TYR A 89 0.00 -3.99 5.16
CA TYR A 89 0.82 -2.79 5.12
C TYR A 89 1.48 -2.71 3.75
N MET A 90 1.22 -1.62 3.03
CA MET A 90 1.81 -1.35 1.73
C MET A 90 2.59 -0.04 1.80
N TYR A 91 3.79 -0.04 1.23
CA TYR A 91 4.59 1.17 1.09
C TYR A 91 4.06 2.01 -0.07
N MET A 92 3.53 3.20 0.23
CA MET A 92 2.97 4.11 -0.78
C MET A 92 3.87 5.32 -0.98
N LEU A 93 4.07 5.70 -2.25
CA LEU A 93 4.82 6.90 -2.63
C LEU A 93 3.86 8.02 -3.04
N LYS A 94 4.12 9.24 -2.56
CA LYS A 94 3.46 10.46 -3.03
C LYS A 94 4.30 11.08 -4.14
N LEU A 95 3.78 11.08 -5.36
CA LEU A 95 4.44 11.66 -6.53
C LEU A 95 4.34 13.19 -6.53
N HIS A 96 5.25 13.85 -7.25
CA HIS A 96 5.29 15.31 -7.37
C HIS A 96 4.12 15.91 -8.17
N HIS A 97 3.22 15.09 -8.72
CA HIS A 97 2.11 15.55 -9.54
C HIS A 97 0.93 16.04 -8.69
N LEU A 98 1.15 17.14 -7.96
CA LEU A 98 0.16 17.75 -7.09
C LEU A 98 -0.89 18.53 -7.89
N VAL A 99 -2.13 18.49 -7.41
CA VAL A 99 -3.25 19.23 -8.02
C VAL A 99 -2.98 20.74 -7.97
N ASP A 100 -2.41 21.25 -6.89
CA ASP A 100 -2.11 22.67 -6.71
C ASP A 100 -1.17 23.22 -7.79
N GLU A 101 -0.25 22.40 -8.30
CA GLU A 101 0.64 22.77 -9.40
C GLU A 101 -0.07 22.74 -10.75
N LYS A 102 -1.10 21.90 -10.91
CA LYS A 102 -1.79 21.68 -12.18
C LYS A 102 -3.07 22.51 -12.34
N ILE A 103 -3.71 22.93 -11.26
CA ILE A 103 -4.90 23.77 -11.32
C ILE A 103 -4.52 25.13 -11.90
N HIS A 104 -5.24 25.55 -12.95
CA HIS A 104 -5.03 26.81 -13.63
C HIS A 104 -6.33 27.27 -14.28
N ALA A 105 -6.67 28.55 -14.10
CA ALA A 105 -7.84 29.17 -14.69
C ALA A 105 -7.52 30.61 -15.08
N ARG A 106 -8.19 31.10 -16.13
CA ARG A 106 -8.01 32.44 -16.68
C ARG A 106 -9.35 33.02 -17.09
N SER A 107 -9.63 34.25 -16.64
CA SER A 107 -10.75 35.07 -17.15
C SER A 107 -10.26 36.11 -18.17
N THR A 108 -9.28 36.94 -17.80
CA THR A 108 -8.56 37.88 -18.68
C THR A 108 -7.06 37.79 -18.41
N GLY A 109 -6.20 38.32 -19.29
CA GLY A 109 -4.75 38.23 -19.12
C GLY A 109 -3.97 38.79 -20.31
N PRO A 110 -2.63 38.70 -20.30
CA PRO A 110 -1.78 39.22 -21.36
C PRO A 110 -1.97 38.48 -22.70
N TYR A 111 -1.67 39.21 -23.77
CA TYR A 111 -1.75 38.76 -25.16
C TYR A 111 -0.38 38.90 -25.83
N SER A 112 -0.13 38.05 -26.82
CA SER A 112 1.03 38.16 -27.69
C SER A 112 0.93 39.44 -28.54
N MET A 113 2.00 40.24 -28.59
CA MET A 113 2.05 41.45 -29.41
C MET A 113 1.90 41.17 -30.92
N ILE A 114 2.33 39.99 -31.38
CA ILE A 114 2.35 39.64 -32.80
C ILE A 114 0.99 39.10 -33.23
N THR A 115 0.50 38.08 -32.54
CA THR A 115 -0.71 37.33 -32.97
C THR A 115 -1.98 37.81 -32.29
N GLN A 116 -1.87 38.67 -31.26
CA GLN A 116 -2.98 39.08 -30.40
C GLN A 116 -3.75 37.89 -29.81
N GLN A 117 -3.09 36.74 -29.66
CA GLN A 117 -3.64 35.56 -28.99
C GLN A 117 -3.25 35.57 -27.50
N PRO A 118 -4.09 35.01 -26.62
CA PRO A 118 -3.72 34.76 -25.22
C PRO A 118 -2.37 34.04 -25.11
N LEU A 119 -1.51 34.46 -24.17
CA LEU A 119 -0.27 33.72 -23.87
C LEU A 119 -0.57 32.29 -23.39
N GLY A 120 0.42 31.40 -23.46
CA GLY A 120 0.33 30.00 -23.03
C GLY A 120 1.05 29.74 -21.71
N GLY A 121 0.62 28.69 -20.99
CA GLY A 121 1.28 28.23 -19.77
C GLY A 121 0.84 28.93 -18.48
N LYS A 122 0.81 28.17 -17.36
CA LYS A 122 0.33 28.64 -16.05
C LYS A 122 1.09 29.86 -15.54
N ALA A 123 2.41 29.89 -15.69
CA ALA A 123 3.27 30.96 -15.18
C ALA A 123 2.97 32.34 -15.81
N GLN A 124 2.39 32.38 -17.01
CA GLN A 124 2.06 33.62 -17.73
C GLN A 124 0.58 33.99 -17.64
N PHE A 125 -0.17 33.35 -16.73
CA PHE A 125 -1.63 33.39 -16.73
C PHE A 125 -2.20 33.02 -18.12
N GLY A 126 -1.61 32.01 -18.75
CA GLY A 126 -1.93 31.64 -20.11
C GLY A 126 -3.32 31.03 -20.28
N GLY A 127 -3.89 31.15 -21.47
CA GLY A 127 -5.14 30.45 -21.82
C GLY A 127 -4.90 28.98 -22.13
N GLN A 128 -5.96 28.19 -22.15
CA GLN A 128 -5.91 26.84 -22.73
C GLN A 128 -5.91 26.96 -24.25
N ARG A 129 -5.08 26.16 -24.92
CA ARG A 129 -5.10 26.06 -26.38
C ARG A 129 -6.32 25.25 -26.80
N PHE A 130 -7.18 25.84 -27.62
CA PHE A 130 -8.17 25.12 -28.41
C PHE A 130 -7.49 24.73 -29.72
N GLY A 131 -7.16 23.44 -29.87
CA GLY A 131 -6.46 22.92 -31.05
C GLY A 131 -7.38 22.71 -32.25
N GLU A 132 -6.85 22.00 -33.25
CA GLU A 132 -7.55 21.73 -34.52
C GLU A 132 -8.54 20.56 -34.42
N MET A 133 -8.33 19.64 -33.46
CA MET A 133 -9.15 18.43 -33.32
C MET A 133 -10.30 18.61 -32.33
N GLU A 134 -10.39 19.78 -31.70
CA GLU A 134 -11.38 20.16 -30.70
C GLU A 134 -12.68 20.75 -31.29
#